data_AF-A0A239R557-F1
#
_entry.id   AF-A0A239R557-F1
#
_cell.length_a   1.000
_cell.length_b   1.000
_cell.length_c   1.000
_cell.angle_alpha   90.00
_cell.angle_beta   90.00
_cell.angle_gamma   90.00
#
_symmetry.space_group_name_H-M   'P 1'
#
loop_
_entity.id
_entity.type
_entity.pdbx_description
1 polymer ?
#
loop_
_entity_poly.entity_id
_entity_poly.type
_entity_poly.pdbx_seq_one_letter_code
_entity_poly.pdbx_strand_id
1 'polypeptide(L)'
;MATGTELFDLKKVVEEYSEKKGYTEGVIYYYKLIKANKAVRHSEFAETVKKFGDVLDDFVKDENTTALIDLNNILLEFYVENNLPDIFIVEGLKPAFENMSEYLMHLRKLYNLDYYM
;
A
#
# COMPACT_ATOMS: atom_id res chain seq x y z
N MET A 1 43.49 23.12 -0.22
CA MET A 1 42.28 23.92 -0.51
C MET A 1 41.24 22.95 -1.04
N ALA A 2 40.31 22.52 -0.19
CA ALA A 2 39.12 21.79 -0.62
C ALA A 2 37.98 22.81 -0.64
N THR A 3 37.64 23.27 -1.85
CA THR A 3 36.53 24.18 -2.11
C THR A 3 35.29 23.36 -2.42
N GLY A 4 34.17 23.77 -1.83
CA GLY A 4 32.84 23.36 -2.26
C GLY A 4 32.26 22.26 -1.40
N THR A 5 31.49 22.68 -0.41
CA THR A 5 30.25 22.04 0.00
C THR A 5 29.67 21.27 -1.19
N GLU A 6 29.68 19.93 -1.15
CA GLU A 6 28.72 19.16 -1.94
C GLU A 6 27.36 19.71 -1.50
N LEU A 7 26.80 20.62 -2.29
CA LEU A 7 25.48 21.16 -2.06
C LEU A 7 24.59 19.94 -1.90
N PHE A 8 24.02 19.80 -0.70
CA PHE A 8 22.95 18.86 -0.41
C PHE A 8 21.91 19.06 -1.50
N ASP A 9 21.89 18.16 -2.49
CA ASP A 9 21.12 18.35 -3.70
C ASP A 9 19.68 18.02 -3.38
N LEU A 10 18.98 19.02 -2.85
CA LEU A 10 17.58 18.94 -2.44
C LEU A 10 16.71 18.38 -3.57
N LYS A 11 17.05 18.60 -4.85
CA LYS A 11 16.31 18.00 -5.96
C LYS A 11 16.49 16.48 -6.01
N LYS A 12 17.71 15.99 -5.83
CA LYS A 12 18.02 14.56 -5.81
C LYS A 12 17.39 13.86 -4.60
N VAL A 13 17.35 14.53 -3.44
CA VAL A 13 16.68 14.06 -2.23
C VAL A 13 15.16 14.07 -2.37
N VAL A 14 14.59 15.10 -3.01
CA VAL A 14 13.15 15.19 -3.31
C VAL A 14 12.74 14.17 -4.38
N GLU A 15 13.61 13.85 -5.33
CA GLU A 15 13.42 12.75 -6.29
C GLU A 15 13.51 11.37 -5.60
N GLU A 16 14.40 11.19 -4.62
CA GLU A 16 14.52 9.95 -3.82
C GLU A 16 13.34 9.74 -2.85
N TYR A 17 12.68 10.82 -2.42
CA TYR A 17 11.52 10.87 -1.52
C TYR A 17 10.31 11.51 -2.23
N SER A 18 9.82 10.89 -3.29
CA SER A 18 8.53 11.28 -3.86
C SER A 18 7.38 10.87 -2.92
N GLU A 19 6.33 11.69 -2.83
CA GLU A 19 5.13 11.36 -2.05
C GLU A 19 4.54 10.01 -2.47
N LYS A 20 4.57 9.71 -3.77
CA LYS A 20 4.16 8.40 -4.33
C LYS A 20 4.93 7.24 -3.71
N LYS A 21 6.26 7.37 -3.62
CA LYS A 21 7.10 6.35 -3.01
C LYS A 21 6.81 6.21 -1.52
N GLY A 22 6.60 7.32 -0.82
CA GLY A 22 6.22 7.32 0.60
C GLY A 22 4.92 6.55 0.86
N TYR A 23 3.88 6.81 0.08
CA TYR A 23 2.62 6.07 0.21
C TYR A 23 2.75 4.60 -0.22
N THR A 24 3.54 4.32 -1.25
CA THR A 24 3.80 2.93 -1.70
C THR A 24 4.50 2.10 -0.62
N GLU A 25 5.55 2.65 -0.01
CA GLU A 25 6.25 2.02 1.12
C GLU A 25 5.32 1.82 2.32
N GLY A 26 4.41 2.77 2.56
CA GLY A 26 3.37 2.63 3.56
C GLY A 26 2.44 1.43 3.31
N VAL A 27 1.96 1.25 2.07
CA VAL A 27 1.14 0.08 1.69
C VAL A 27 1.93 -1.21 1.88
N ILE A 28 3.19 -1.25 1.44
CA ILE A 28 4.10 -2.41 1.61
C ILE A 28 4.26 -2.76 3.09
N TYR A 29 4.47 -1.77 3.94
CA TYR A 29 4.67 -1.96 5.38
C TYR A 29 3.46 -2.65 6.03
N TYR A 30 2.27 -2.10 5.84
CA TYR A 30 1.05 -2.63 6.44
C TYR A 30 0.63 -3.98 5.83
N TYR A 31 0.84 -4.17 4.53
CA TYR A 31 0.67 -5.47 3.88
C TYR A 31 1.56 -6.55 4.53
N LYS A 32 2.83 -6.25 4.81
CA LYS A 32 3.74 -7.19 5.48
C LYS A 32 3.25 -7.61 6.86
N LEU A 33 2.62 -6.71 7.63
CA LEU A 33 2.02 -7.05 8.93
C LEU A 33 0.89 -8.06 8.77
N ILE A 34 0.01 -7.86 7.79
CA ILE A 34 -1.12 -8.77 7.51
C ILE A 34 -0.62 -10.13 7.02
N LYS A 35 0.31 -10.15 6.06
CA LYS A 35 0.93 -11.38 5.53
C LYS A 35 1.69 -12.17 6.60
N ALA A 36 2.34 -11.48 7.52
CA ALA A 36 3.09 -12.09 8.62
C ALA A 36 2.19 -12.62 9.75
N ASN A 37 0.91 -12.23 9.81
CA ASN A 37 0.01 -12.72 10.83
C ASN A 37 -0.35 -14.21 10.63
N LYS A 38 -0.19 -15.02 11.68
CA LYS A 38 -0.40 -16.47 11.61
C LYS A 38 -1.88 -16.83 11.46
N ALA A 39 -2.79 -16.16 12.16
CA ALA A 39 -4.22 -16.46 12.08
C ALA A 39 -4.74 -16.19 10.66
N VAL A 40 -4.34 -15.05 10.07
CA VAL A 40 -4.70 -14.68 8.69
C VAL A 40 -4.19 -15.70 7.67
N ARG A 41 -2.96 -16.21 7.82
CA ARG A 41 -2.41 -17.23 6.90
C ARG A 41 -3.17 -18.56 6.89
N HIS A 42 -3.92 -18.86 7.96
CA HIS A 42 -4.70 -20.09 8.08
C HIS A 42 -6.22 -19.83 8.03
N SER A 43 -6.63 -18.63 7.61
CA SER A 43 -8.04 -18.27 7.43
C SER A 43 -8.44 -18.31 5.96
N GLU A 44 -9.74 -18.11 5.70
CA GLU A 44 -10.29 -17.99 4.36
C GLU A 44 -9.71 -16.82 3.55
N PHE A 45 -9.08 -15.84 4.21
CA PHE A 45 -8.51 -14.65 3.57
C PHE A 45 -7.09 -14.85 3.04
N ALA A 46 -6.47 -16.01 3.25
CA ALA A 46 -5.09 -16.27 2.84
C ALA A 46 -4.87 -16.04 1.33
N GLU A 47 -5.82 -16.47 0.49
CA GLU A 47 -5.73 -16.25 -0.96
C GLU A 47 -5.94 -14.78 -1.35
N THR A 48 -6.82 -14.05 -0.66
CA THR A 48 -6.99 -12.60 -0.88
C THR A 48 -5.72 -11.83 -0.51
N VAL A 49 -5.05 -12.21 0.59
CA VAL A 49 -3.74 -11.64 0.98
C VAL A 49 -2.67 -11.93 -0.07
N LYS A 50 -2.66 -13.14 -0.63
CA LYS A 50 -1.72 -13.49 -1.70
C LYS A 50 -1.99 -12.67 -2.96
N LYS A 51 -3.24 -12.62 -3.42
CA LYS A 51 -3.68 -11.83 -4.58
C LYS A 51 -3.31 -10.35 -4.44
N PHE A 52 -3.54 -9.75 -3.26
CA PHE A 52 -3.15 -8.37 -3.00
C PHE A 52 -1.63 -8.18 -3.13
N GLY A 53 -0.83 -9.12 -2.63
CA GLY A 53 0.62 -9.08 -2.74
C GLY A 53 1.14 -9.14 -4.16
N ASP A 54 0.57 -10.05 -4.98
CA ASP A 54 0.98 -10.21 -6.38
C ASP A 54 0.72 -8.90 -7.17
N VAL A 55 -0.45 -8.28 -6.99
CA VAL A 55 -0.77 -6.99 -7.63
C VAL A 55 0.08 -5.84 -7.07
N LEU A 56 0.42 -5.88 -5.77
CA LEU A 56 1.30 -4.87 -5.17
C LEU A 56 2.69 -4.93 -5.76
N ASP A 57 3.24 -6.13 -5.95
CA ASP A 57 4.55 -6.33 -6.57
C ASP A 57 4.56 -5.81 -8.03
N ASP A 58 3.49 -6.03 -8.79
CA ASP A 58 3.31 -5.47 -10.14
C ASP A 58 3.27 -3.93 -10.12
N PHE A 59 2.52 -3.34 -9.18
CA PHE A 59 2.48 -1.88 -9.02
C PHE A 59 3.84 -1.29 -8.66
N VAL A 60 4.56 -1.92 -7.72
CA VAL A 60 5.88 -1.45 -7.27
C VAL A 60 6.92 -1.52 -8.37
N LYS A 61 6.84 -2.56 -9.22
CA LYS A 61 7.80 -2.77 -10.30
C LYS A 61 7.57 -1.83 -11.48
N ASP A 62 6.31 -1.67 -11.91
CA ASP A 62 5.98 -1.06 -13.19
C ASP A 62 5.17 0.26 -13.05
N GLU A 63 4.88 0.73 -11.83
CA GLU A 63 4.01 1.89 -11.53
C GLU A 63 2.66 1.89 -12.28
N ASN A 64 2.13 0.69 -12.52
CA ASN A 64 0.94 0.48 -13.34
C ASN A 64 -0.34 0.98 -12.64
N THR A 65 -1.01 1.97 -13.22
CA THR A 65 -2.26 2.53 -12.67
C THR A 65 -3.43 1.55 -12.64
N THR A 66 -3.45 0.55 -13.53
CA THR A 66 -4.43 -0.55 -13.47
C THR A 66 -4.22 -1.38 -12.20
N ALA A 67 -2.96 -1.71 -11.87
CA ALA A 67 -2.63 -2.43 -10.64
C ALA A 67 -3.06 -1.62 -9.39
N LEU A 68 -2.94 -0.29 -9.42
CA LEU A 68 -3.42 0.56 -8.34
C LEU A 68 -4.96 0.50 -8.16
N ILE A 69 -5.72 0.43 -9.26
CA ILE A 69 -7.18 0.23 -9.19
C ILE A 69 -7.49 -1.16 -8.62
N ASP A 70 -6.78 -2.19 -9.07
CA ASP A 70 -6.97 -3.56 -8.60
C ASP A 70 -6.64 -3.70 -7.11
N LEU A 71 -5.60 -3.04 -6.61
CA LEU A 71 -5.28 -2.99 -5.16
C LEU A 71 -6.46 -2.44 -4.35
N ASN A 72 -7.11 -1.38 -4.82
CA ASN A 72 -8.28 -0.83 -4.14
C ASN A 72 -9.47 -1.80 -4.16
N ASN A 73 -9.72 -2.45 -5.30
CA ASN A 73 -10.81 -3.42 -5.41
C ASN A 73 -10.57 -4.64 -4.51
N ILE A 74 -9.34 -5.17 -4.48
CA ILE A 74 -8.98 -6.30 -3.62
C ILE A 74 -9.02 -5.89 -2.14
N LEU A 75 -8.65 -4.65 -1.79
CA LEU A 75 -8.77 -4.17 -0.41
C LEU A 75 -10.23 -4.28 0.10
N LEU A 76 -11.20 -3.99 -0.76
CA LEU A 76 -12.63 -4.12 -0.42
C LEU A 76 -13.07 -5.58 -0.22
N GLU A 77 -12.40 -6.54 -0.88
CA GLU A 77 -12.70 -7.98 -0.71
C GLU A 77 -12.42 -8.47 0.72
N PHE A 78 -11.60 -7.76 1.50
CA PHE A 78 -11.41 -8.07 2.94
C PHE A 78 -12.60 -7.67 3.81
N TYR A 79 -13.52 -6.85 3.31
CA TYR A 79 -14.68 -6.35 4.07
C TYR A 79 -15.93 -7.16 3.73
N VAL A 80 -16.35 -8.03 4.65
CA VAL A 80 -17.57 -8.81 4.52
C VAL A 80 -18.74 -7.97 5.03
N GLU A 81 -19.76 -7.76 4.19
CA GLU A 81 -20.92 -6.91 4.53
C GLU A 81 -20.53 -5.48 4.97
N ASN A 82 -19.48 -4.93 4.35
CA ASN A 82 -18.86 -3.63 4.70
C ASN A 82 -18.17 -3.56 6.07
N ASN A 83 -17.96 -4.70 6.74
CA ASN A 83 -17.27 -4.77 8.02
C ASN A 83 -15.95 -5.51 7.88
N LEU A 84 -14.94 -5.08 8.63
CA LEU A 84 -13.69 -5.82 8.74
C LEU A 84 -13.92 -7.07 9.63
N PRO A 85 -13.66 -8.29 9.12
CA PRO A 85 -13.90 -9.53 9.87
C PRO A 85 -13.17 -9.59 11.22
N ASP A 86 -13.81 -10.26 12.19
CA ASP A 86 -13.33 -10.36 13.58
C ASP A 86 -11.90 -10.88 13.69
N ILE A 87 -11.48 -11.78 12.80
CA ILE A 87 -10.11 -12.29 12.79
C ILE A 87 -9.08 -11.16 12.66
N PHE A 88 -9.36 -10.13 11.86
CA PHE A 88 -8.43 -9.00 11.72
C PHE A 88 -8.51 -8.04 12.91
N ILE A 89 -9.69 -7.92 13.53
CA ILE A 89 -9.88 -7.06 14.71
C ILE A 89 -9.15 -7.66 15.92
N VAL A 90 -9.37 -8.95 16.19
CA VAL A 90 -8.76 -9.69 17.31
C VAL A 90 -7.24 -9.73 17.20
N GLU A 91 -6.72 -9.87 15.98
CA GLU A 91 -5.28 -9.85 15.70
C GLU A 91 -4.68 -8.44 15.69
N GLY A 92 -5.47 -7.40 15.98
CA GLY A 92 -4.98 -6.02 16.06
C GLY A 92 -4.60 -5.41 14.71
N LEU A 93 -5.14 -5.93 13.61
CA LEU A 93 -4.79 -5.52 12.24
C LEU A 93 -5.66 -4.39 11.69
N LYS A 94 -6.72 -3.99 12.41
CA LYS A 94 -7.59 -2.88 11.98
C LYS A 94 -6.81 -1.60 11.58
N PRO A 95 -5.82 -1.11 12.34
CA PRO A 95 -5.05 0.06 11.93
C PRO A 95 -4.29 -0.16 10.61
N ALA A 96 -3.83 -1.38 10.33
CA ALA A 96 -3.15 -1.68 9.07
C ALA A 96 -4.08 -1.51 7.86
N PHE A 97 -5.33 -1.99 7.96
CA PHE A 97 -6.34 -1.80 6.92
C PHE A 97 -6.71 -0.33 6.72
N GLU A 98 -6.91 0.42 7.81
CA GLU A 98 -7.25 1.85 7.74
C GLU A 98 -6.14 2.66 7.06
N ASN A 99 -4.87 2.44 7.45
CA ASN A 99 -3.74 3.14 6.86
C ASN A 99 -3.47 2.70 5.41
N MET A 100 -3.64 1.42 5.07
CA MET A 100 -3.54 0.99 3.66
C MET A 100 -4.60 1.66 2.79
N SER A 101 -5.84 1.75 3.28
CA SER A 101 -6.93 2.44 2.59
C SER A 101 -6.58 3.91 2.33
N GLU A 102 -6.09 4.60 3.36
CA GLU A 102 -5.66 6.00 3.27
C GLU A 102 -4.53 6.19 2.24
N TYR A 103 -3.49 5.38 2.31
CA TYR A 103 -2.37 5.47 1.38
C TYR A 103 -2.75 5.14 -0.06
N LEU A 104 -3.62 4.16 -0.28
CA LEU A 104 -4.14 3.86 -1.63
C LEU A 104 -5.01 5.00 -2.17
N MET A 105 -5.82 5.65 -1.32
CA MET A 105 -6.54 6.88 -1.71
C MET A 105 -5.58 7.99 -2.12
N HIS A 106 -4.51 8.24 -1.35
CA HIS A 106 -3.53 9.26 -1.70
C HIS A 106 -2.78 8.95 -3.00
N LEU A 107 -2.39 7.68 -3.20
CA LEU A 107 -1.80 7.22 -4.45
C LEU A 107 -2.76 7.50 -5.62
N ARG A 108 -4.03 7.12 -5.51
CA ARG A 108 -5.02 7.37 -6.58
C ARG A 108 -5.14 8.85 -6.93
N LYS A 109 -5.13 9.75 -5.94
CA LYS A 109 -5.10 11.20 -6.17
C LYS A 109 -3.86 11.63 -6.94
N LEU A 110 -2.67 11.16 -6.54
CA LEU A 110 -1.41 11.50 -7.19
C LEU A 110 -1.29 10.94 -8.62
N TYR A 111 -2.02 9.88 -8.94
CA TYR A 111 -2.14 9.33 -10.30
C TYR A 111 -3.37 9.85 -11.07
N ASN A 112 -4.13 10.80 -10.50
CA ASN A 112 -5.35 11.39 -11.08
C ASN A 112 -6.44 10.36 -11.45
N LEU A 113 -6.54 9.28 -10.67
CA LEU A 113 -7.51 8.20 -10.92
C LEU A 113 -8.90 8.50 -10.36
N ASP A 114 -9.02 9.46 -9.46
CA ASP A 114 -10.30 9.87 -8.85
C ASP A 114 -11.18 10.68 -9.81
N TYR A 115 -10.67 11.06 -10.99
CA TYR A 115 -11.43 11.77 -12.03
C TYR A 115 -12.24 10.83 -12.94
N TYR A 116 -12.05 9.52 -12.85
CA TYR A 116 -12.58 8.53 -13.80
C TYR A 116 -13.53 7.48 -13.19
N MET A 117 -13.92 7.63 -11.92
CA MET A 117 -14.97 6.85 -11.26
C MET A 117 -16.08 7.76 -10.76
#